data_AF-A0A3M1YWU6-F1
#
_entry.id   AF-A0A3M1YWU6-F1
#
_cell.length_a   1.000
_cell.length_b   1.000
_cell.length_c   1.000
_cell.angle_alpha   90.00
_cell.angle_beta   90.00
_cell.angle_gamma   90.00
#
_symmetry.space_group_name_H-M   'P 1'
#
loop_
_entity.id
_entity.type
_entity.pdbx_description
1 polymer ?
#
loop_
_entity_poly.entity_id
_entity_poly.type
_entity_poly.pdbx_seq_one_letter_code
_entity_poly.pdbx_strand_id
1 'polypeptide(L)'
;MDFTIYWFMFPVAIFVATTAMLSGIAGAALFMPVFLLGFPLLGSAYELNSPAVSVAAALITSTFGFASGFVGYYRKGLIDFKLAKKILKISLP
;
A
#
# COMPACT_ATOMS: atom_id res chain seq x y z
N MET A 1 -24.54 7.15 -4.91
CA MET A 1 -23.21 6.57 -5.13
C MET A 1 -23.30 5.10 -4.77
N ASP A 2 -23.20 4.22 -5.77
CA ASP A 2 -23.24 2.77 -5.55
C ASP A 2 -21.87 2.29 -5.06
N PHE A 3 -21.65 2.34 -3.74
CA PHE A 3 -20.40 1.91 -3.10
C PHE A 3 -20.02 0.46 -3.45
N THR A 4 -20.99 -0.38 -3.79
CA THR A 4 -20.82 -1.75 -4.29
C THR A 4 -19.88 -1.85 -5.48
N ILE A 5 -19.78 -0.81 -6.31
CA ILE A 5 -18.90 -0.77 -7.48
C ILE A 5 -17.42 -0.83 -7.07
N TYR A 6 -17.03 -0.25 -5.93
CA TYR A 6 -15.63 -0.17 -5.50
C TYR A 6 -15.20 -1.33 -4.57
N TRP A 7 -16.12 -2.21 -4.18
CA TRP A 7 -15.83 -3.27 -3.20
C TRP A 7 -14.74 -4.24 -3.63
N PHE A 8 -14.61 -4.52 -4.93
CA PHE A 8 -13.57 -5.41 -5.45
C PHE A 8 -12.15 -4.83 -5.29
N MET A 9 -12.00 -3.51 -5.13
CA MET A 9 -10.69 -2.90 -4.92
C MET A 9 -10.07 -3.32 -3.58
N PHE A 10 -10.89 -3.68 -2.59
CA PHE A 10 -10.44 -4.10 -1.27
C PHE A 10 -9.63 -5.42 -1.28
N PRO A 11 -10.14 -6.55 -1.82
CA PRO A 11 -9.32 -7.77 -1.94
C PRO A 11 -8.11 -7.58 -2.86
N VAL A 12 -8.20 -6.76 -3.91
CA VAL A 12 -7.05 -6.39 -4.74
C VAL A 12 -5.99 -5.66 -3.90
N ALA A 13 -6.39 -4.70 -3.08
CA ALA A 13 -5.49 -3.98 -2.19
C ALA A 13 -4.81 -4.90 -1.17
N ILE A 14 -5.52 -5.91 -0.64
CA ILE A 14 -4.92 -6.93 0.24
C ILE A 14 -3.83 -7.71 -0.49
N PHE A 15 -4.08 -8.13 -1.73
CA PHE A 15 -3.10 -8.86 -2.54
C PHE A 15 -1.86 -7.99 -2.81
N VAL A 16 -2.08 -6.75 -3.27
CA VAL A 16 -1.00 -5.77 -3.52
C VAL A 16 -0.19 -5.50 -2.26
N ALA A 17 -0.84 -5.27 -1.12
CA ALA A 17 -0.16 -5.06 0.16
C ALA A 17 0.67 -6.27 0.57
N THR A 18 0.11 -7.48 0.41
CA THR A 18 0.82 -8.73 0.74
C THR A 18 2.05 -8.91 -0.14
N THR A 19 1.94 -8.71 -1.45
CA THR A 19 3.07 -8.76 -2.38
C THR A 19 4.12 -7.71 -2.03
N ALA A 20 3.72 -6.47 -1.77
CA ALA A 20 4.62 -5.38 -1.40
C ALA A 20 5.44 -5.70 -0.14
N MET A 21 4.78 -6.28 0.87
CA MET A 21 5.42 -6.65 2.13
C MET A 21 6.34 -7.87 1.98
N LEU A 22 5.95 -8.87 1.18
CA LEU A 22 6.80 -10.02 0.90
C LEU A 22 8.05 -9.65 0.08
N SER A 23 7.93 -8.70 -0.83
CA SER A 23 9.04 -8.26 -1.69
C SER A 23 9.92 -7.19 -1.05
N GLY A 24 9.54 -6.64 0.12
CA GLY A 24 10.27 -5.55 0.77
C GLY A 24 10.26 -4.23 -0.01
N ILE A 25 9.30 -4.04 -0.92
CA ILE A 25 9.18 -2.83 -1.75
C ILE A 25 8.36 -1.78 -0.99
N ALA A 26 8.70 -0.49 -1.13
CA ALA A 26 7.90 0.58 -0.56
C ALA A 26 6.45 0.54 -1.08
N GLY A 27 5.46 0.44 -0.20
CA GLY A 27 4.06 0.20 -0.57
C GLY A 27 3.46 1.19 -1.56
N ALA A 28 3.79 2.47 -1.41
CA ALA A 28 3.31 3.52 -2.32
C ALA A 28 3.72 3.24 -3.79
N ALA A 29 4.88 2.62 -4.01
CA ALA A 29 5.37 2.32 -5.35
C ALA A 29 4.50 1.30 -6.11
N LEU A 30 3.85 0.37 -5.40
CA LEU A 30 2.92 -0.59 -6.01
C LEU A 30 1.48 -0.10 -6.01
N PHE A 31 1.06 0.64 -4.98
CA PHE A 31 -0.31 1.17 -4.89
C PHE A 31 -0.58 2.30 -5.88
N MET A 32 0.39 3.19 -6.13
CA MET A 32 0.22 4.30 -7.08
C MET A 32 -0.15 3.84 -8.50
N PRO A 33 0.63 2.99 -9.19
CA PRO A 33 0.29 2.57 -10.56
C PRO A 33 -1.03 1.79 -10.62
N VAL A 34 -1.37 1.02 -9.58
CA VAL A 34 -2.64 0.29 -9.51
C VAL A 34 -3.82 1.27 -9.45
N PHE A 35 -3.74 2.31 -8.61
CA PHE A 35 -4.82 3.30 -8.47
C PHE A 35 -4.89 4.31 -9.61
N LEU A 36 -3.75 4.66 -10.21
CA LEU A 36 -3.66 5.67 -11.26
C LEU A 36 -3.91 5.11 -12.66
N LEU A 37 -3.55 3.84 -12.89
CA LEU A 37 -3.63 3.21 -14.21
C LEU A 37 -4.42 1.89 -14.17
N GLY A 38 -4.14 1.02 -13.20
CA GLY A 38 -4.74 -0.31 -13.12
C GLY A 38 -6.26 -0.29 -13.04
N PHE A 39 -6.83 0.44 -12.08
CA PHE A 39 -8.29 0.53 -11.95
C PHE A 39 -8.97 1.24 -13.11
N PRO A 40 -8.49 2.42 -13.60
CA PRO A 40 -9.04 3.03 -14.80
C PRO A 40 -9.04 2.13 -16.05
N LEU A 41 -8.03 1.25 -16.21
CA LEU A 41 -7.97 0.30 -17.34
C LEU A 41 -9.06 -0.79 -17.28
N LEU A 42 -9.57 -1.12 -16.10
CA LEU A 42 -10.68 -2.07 -15.94
C LEU A 42 -12.03 -1.44 -16.28
N GLY A 43 -12.09 -0.12 -16.43
CA GLY A 43 -13.27 0.64 -16.78
C GLY A 43 -13.17 2.08 -16.30
N SER A 44 -13.62 3.03 -17.13
CA SER A 44 -13.62 4.47 -16.79
C SER A 44 -14.45 4.79 -15.54
N ALA A 45 -15.40 3.92 -15.17
CA ALA A 45 -16.17 4.04 -13.93
C ALA A 45 -15.32 3.86 -12.65
N TYR A 46 -14.13 3.27 -12.76
CA TYR A 46 -13.21 3.04 -11.64
C TYR A 46 -12.11 4.10 -11.55
N GLU A 47 -12.13 5.09 -12.44
CA GLU A 47 -11.31 6.28 -12.31
C GLU A 47 -11.80 7.11 -11.12
N LEU A 48 -10.89 7.44 -10.21
CA LEU A 48 -11.19 8.34 -9.11
C LEU A 48 -11.22 9.78 -9.64
N ASN A 49 -12.01 10.63 -8.97
CA ASN A 49 -12.33 12.01 -9.42
C ASN A 49 -11.13 12.86 -9.91
N SER A 50 -9.91 12.59 -9.44
CA SER A 50 -8.70 13.20 -10.00
C SER A 50 -7.45 12.33 -9.75
N PRO A 51 -6.37 12.53 -10.53
CA PRO A 51 -5.08 11.86 -10.26
C PRO A 51 -4.56 12.10 -8.83
N ALA A 52 -4.81 13.30 -8.27
CA ALA A 52 -4.44 13.62 -6.90
C ALA A 52 -5.22 12.76 -5.89
N VAL A 53 -6.50 12.49 -6.14
CA VAL A 53 -7.31 11.58 -5.31
C VAL A 53 -6.81 10.14 -5.42
N SER A 54 -6.41 9.68 -6.61
CA SER A 54 -5.80 8.35 -6.79
C SER A 54 -4.49 8.21 -6.01
N VAL A 55 -3.64 9.22 -6.04
CA VAL A 55 -2.40 9.24 -5.25
C VAL A 55 -2.72 9.24 -3.75
N ALA A 56 -3.65 10.08 -3.30
CA ALA A 56 -4.04 10.13 -1.90
C ALA A 56 -4.60 8.78 -1.41
N ALA A 57 -5.49 8.16 -2.20
CA ALA A 57 -6.05 6.85 -1.91
C ALA A 57 -4.98 5.76 -1.86
N ALA A 58 -4.02 5.77 -2.80
CA ALA A 58 -2.87 4.86 -2.81
C ALA A 58 -2.00 5.03 -1.55
N LEU A 59 -1.69 6.27 -1.15
CA LEU A 59 -0.87 6.56 0.04
C LEU A 59 -1.57 6.09 1.32
N ILE A 60 -2.86 6.41 1.48
CA ILE A 60 -3.63 5.99 2.65
C ILE A 60 -3.70 4.46 2.71
N THR A 61 -4.07 3.82 1.59
CA THR A 61 -4.21 2.36 1.54
C THR A 61 -2.88 1.66 1.81
N SER A 62 -1.79 2.14 1.21
CA SER A 62 -0.45 1.59 1.45
C SER A 62 -0.01 1.76 2.90
N THR A 63 -0.35 2.88 3.54
CA THR A 63 -0.03 3.13 4.96
C THR A 63 -0.72 2.11 5.86
N PHE A 64 -2.02 1.88 5.68
CA PHE A 64 -2.75 0.86 6.44
C PHE A 64 -2.25 -0.55 6.14
N GLY A 65 -1.99 -0.87 4.87
CA GLY A 65 -1.43 -2.16 4.47
C GLY A 65 -0.10 -2.46 5.15
N PHE A 66 0.84 -1.52 5.11
CA PHE A 66 2.17 -1.68 5.73
C PHE A 66 2.11 -1.66 7.25
N ALA A 67 1.30 -0.77 7.85
CA ALA A 67 1.12 -0.74 9.29
C ALA A 67 0.59 -2.08 9.81
N SER A 68 -0.34 -2.71 9.08
CA SER A 68 -0.92 -4.00 9.46
C SER A 68 0.14 -5.10 9.53
N GLY A 69 1.00 -5.23 8.51
CA GLY A 69 2.04 -6.23 8.55
C GLY A 69 3.18 -5.88 9.50
N PHE A 70 3.53 -4.60 9.67
CA PHE A 70 4.47 -4.17 10.71
C PHE A 70 4.00 -4.62 12.10
N VAL A 71 2.72 -4.36 12.43
CA VAL A 71 2.12 -4.84 13.69
C VAL A 71 2.15 -6.36 13.78
N GLY A 72 1.91 -7.08 12.67
CA GLY A 72 2.01 -8.53 12.60
C GLY A 72 3.42 -9.06 12.92
N TYR A 73 4.46 -8.50 12.29
CA TYR A 73 5.87 -8.86 12.55
C TYR A 73 6.29 -8.48 13.96
N TYR A 74 5.83 -7.32 14.45
CA TYR A 74 6.11 -6.83 15.79
C TYR A 74 5.55 -7.77 16.86
N ARG A 75 4.28 -8.17 16.74
CA ARG A 75 3.63 -9.11 17.67
C ARG A 75 4.30 -10.49 17.69
N LYS A 76 4.91 -10.91 16.59
CA LYS A 76 5.66 -12.16 16.48
C LYS A 76 7.12 -12.05 16.95
N GLY A 77 7.58 -10.86 17.36
CA GLY A 77 8.96 -10.64 17.79
C GLY A 77 10.00 -10.81 16.66
N LEU A 78 9.58 -10.70 15.39
CA LEU A 78 10.43 -10.94 14.22
C LEU A 78 11.23 -9.71 13.78
N ILE A 79 11.04 -8.56 14.45
CA ILE A 79 11.69 -7.29 14.09
C ILE A 79 12.97 -7.11 14.91
N ASP A 80 14.12 -7.08 14.24
CA ASP A 80 15.38 -6.67 14.86
C ASP A 80 15.50 -5.14 14.91
N PHE A 81 15.05 -4.57 16.02
CA PHE A 81 15.15 -3.13 16.27
C PHE A 81 16.59 -2.62 16.46
N LYS A 82 17.54 -3.49 16.84
CA LYS A 82 18.95 -3.07 16.99
C LYS A 82 19.56 -2.83 15.61
N LEU A 83 19.36 -3.77 14.70
CA LEU A 83 19.79 -3.64 13.31
C LEU A 83 19.08 -2.46 12.63
N ALA A 84 17.75 -2.35 12.78
CA ALA A 84 16.97 -1.26 12.21
C ALA A 84 17.48 0.13 12.63
N LYS A 85 17.81 0.33 13.91
CA LYS A 85 18.39 1.58 14.41
C LYS A 85 19.77 1.88 13.81
N LYS A 86 20.60 0.86 13.59
CA LYS A 86 21.93 1.02 12.98
C LYS A 86 21.83 1.43 11.51
N ILE A 87 20.91 0.81 10.77
CA ILE A 87 20.62 1.18 9.38
C ILE A 87 20.08 2.61 9.33
N LEU A 88 19.09 2.95 10.16
CA LEU A 88 18.50 4.30 10.19
C LEU A 88 19.53 5.42 10.38
N LYS A 89 20.53 5.21 11.25
CA LYS A 89 21.61 6.18 11.47
C LYS A 89 22.49 6.42 10.25
N ILE A 90 22.62 5.43 9.37
CA ILE A 90 23.44 5.51 8.16
C ILE A 90 22.59 5.98 6.96
N SER A 91 21.31 5.64 6.95
CA SER A 91 20.38 5.94 5.87
C SER A 91 19.77 7.35 5.93
N LEU A 92 19.81 8.03 7.08
CA LEU A 92 19.49 9.47 7.14
C LEU A 92 20.65 10.25 6.49
N PRO A 93 20.43 10.94 5.36
CA PRO A 93 21.44 11.82 4.77
C PRO A 93 21.70 13.06 5.64
#